data_AF-A0A933UGF2-F1
#
_entry.id   AF-A0A933UGF2-F1
#
_cell.length_a   1.000
_cell.length_b   1.000
_cell.length_c   1.000
_cell.angle_alpha   90.00
_cell.angle_beta   90.00
_cell.angle_gamma   90.00
#
_symmetry.space_group_name_H-M   'P 1'
#
loop_
_entity.id
_entity.type
_entity.pdbx_description
1 polymer ?
#
loop_
_entity_poly.entity_id
_entity_poly.type
_entity_poly.pdbx_seq_one_letter_code
_entity_poly.pdbx_strand_id
1 'polypeptide(L)'
;MAAAIVAAAFVGGIRESLLERDDSRYVRAVARRVVEEAHATDDRARVIALRDYLRTHVNAVGLPLEGRPFLRAGAADTLRSGKGYCGDVTRAFVVMADAVGIRAQRINLSGTAQHVVAEAHVGAREEVIVDASNPPAIVDLEPLFTVMRRPEFDDYYTLNLKRLRMTWLVTHLKVDLGPLSSWTERPHAVSAFLCFLLAVLVAAAIGLRALVRWLLHRRGWVHVSNQQALAERGLVPVDSPPCST
;
A
#
# COMPACT_ATOMS: atom_id res chain seq x y z
N MET A 1 -7.65 6.47 27.87
CA MET A 1 -7.74 6.76 26.41
C MET A 1 -6.53 6.21 25.63
N ALA A 2 -5.28 6.62 25.90
CA ALA A 2 -4.13 6.23 25.09
C ALA A 2 -3.87 4.71 25.03
N ALA A 3 -4.00 3.99 26.16
CA ALA A 3 -3.90 2.52 26.18
C ALA A 3 -4.97 1.83 25.30
N ALA A 4 -6.18 2.39 25.24
CA ALA A 4 -7.25 1.87 24.40
C ALA A 4 -6.94 2.08 22.91
N ILE A 5 -6.33 3.22 22.55
CA ILE A 5 -5.86 3.49 21.17
C ILE A 5 -4.78 2.48 20.76
N VAL A 6 -3.79 2.22 21.62
CA VAL A 6 -2.74 1.22 21.36
C VAL A 6 -3.36 -0.16 21.15
N ALA A 7 -4.25 -0.58 22.04
CA ALA A 7 -4.92 -1.88 21.92
C ALA A 7 -5.75 -1.99 20.63
N ALA A 8 -6.55 -0.97 20.31
CA ALA A 8 -7.37 -0.95 19.10
C ALA A 8 -6.51 -0.99 17.83
N ALA A 9 -5.44 -0.19 17.76
CA ALA A 9 -4.51 -0.18 16.64
C ALA A 9 -3.79 -1.53 16.50
N PHE A 10 -3.37 -2.15 17.60
CA PHE A 10 -2.72 -3.46 17.57
C PHE A 10 -3.66 -4.58 17.11
N VAL A 11 -4.90 -4.62 17.62
CA VAL A 11 -5.94 -5.58 17.18
C VAL A 11 -6.28 -5.37 15.70
N GLY A 12 -6.39 -4.12 15.26
CA GLY A 12 -6.55 -3.78 13.85
C GLY A 12 -5.40 -4.31 12.99
N GLY A 13 -4.15 -4.11 13.42
CA GLY A 13 -2.98 -4.62 12.74
C GLY A 13 -2.96 -6.15 12.61
N ILE A 14 -3.35 -6.86 13.67
CA ILE A 14 -3.48 -8.33 13.64
C ILE A 14 -4.54 -8.76 12.62
N ARG A 15 -5.73 -8.15 12.66
CA ARG A 15 -6.82 -8.47 11.74
C ARG A 15 -6.39 -8.29 10.29
N GLU A 16 -5.82 -7.15 9.95
CA GLU A 16 -5.34 -6.86 8.59
C GLU A 16 -4.23 -7.82 8.16
N SER A 17 -3.35 -8.23 9.08
CA SER A 17 -2.31 -9.23 8.79
C SER A 17 -2.87 -10.62 8.47
N LEU A 18 -3.96 -11.03 9.13
CA LEU A 18 -4.64 -12.28 8.84
C LEU A 18 -5.33 -12.23 7.47
N LEU A 19 -6.01 -11.13 7.15
CA LEU A 19 -6.61 -10.90 5.83
C LEU A 19 -5.55 -10.93 4.72
N GLU A 20 -4.42 -10.24 4.91
CA GLU A 20 -3.29 -10.28 3.97
C GLU A 20 -2.76 -11.70 3.76
N ARG A 21 -2.67 -12.49 4.83
CA ARG A 21 -2.18 -13.87 4.73
C ARG A 21 -3.09 -14.73 3.87
N ASP A 22 -4.40 -14.62 4.06
CA ASP A 22 -5.39 -15.39 3.30
C ASP A 22 -5.44 -14.95 1.83
N ASP A 23 -5.39 -13.64 1.59
CA ASP A 23 -5.32 -13.08 0.23
C ASP A 23 -4.03 -13.47 -0.49
N SER A 24 -2.87 -13.34 0.17
CA SER A 24 -1.59 -13.79 -0.36
C SER A 24 -1.59 -15.28 -0.72
N ARG A 25 -2.21 -16.13 0.12
CA ARG A 25 -2.34 -17.56 -0.16
C ARG A 25 -3.20 -17.80 -1.40
N TYR A 26 -4.34 -17.13 -1.49
CA TYR A 26 -5.24 -17.25 -2.63
C TYR A 26 -4.58 -16.80 -3.94
N VAL A 27 -4.00 -15.60 -3.97
CA VAL A 27 -3.34 -15.06 -5.18
C VAL A 27 -2.20 -15.96 -5.62
N ARG A 28 -1.39 -16.47 -4.68
CA ARG A 28 -0.29 -17.41 -5.00
C ARG A 28 -0.81 -18.72 -5.60
N ALA A 29 -1.90 -19.27 -5.08
CA ALA A 29 -2.50 -20.48 -5.62
C ALA A 29 -3.00 -20.27 -7.06
N VAL A 30 -3.69 -19.15 -7.32
CA VAL A 30 -4.17 -18.80 -8.67
C VAL A 30 -2.99 -18.58 -9.62
N ALA A 31 -1.98 -17.79 -9.23
CA ALA A 31 -0.85 -17.46 -10.09
C ALA A 31 -0.04 -18.72 -10.49
N ARG A 32 0.23 -19.62 -9.53
CA ARG A 32 0.92 -20.89 -9.81
C ARG A 32 0.12 -21.77 -10.75
N ARG A 33 -1.18 -21.94 -10.50
CA ARG A 33 -2.07 -22.70 -11.37
C ARG A 33 -2.04 -22.17 -12.80
N VAL A 34 -2.14 -20.85 -12.99
CA VAL A 34 -2.10 -20.21 -14.32
C VAL A 34 -0.79 -20.50 -15.05
N VAL A 35 0.35 -20.38 -14.36
CA VAL A 35 1.67 -20.67 -14.94
C VAL A 35 1.83 -22.16 -15.28
N GLU A 36 1.34 -23.05 -14.41
CA GLU A 36 1.38 -24.50 -14.59
C GLU A 36 0.51 -24.96 -15.78
N GLU A 37 -0.74 -24.48 -15.85
CA GLU A 37 -1.68 -24.78 -16.94
C GLU A 37 -1.20 -24.26 -18.30
N ALA A 38 -0.49 -23.13 -18.32
CA ALA A 38 0.11 -22.57 -19.54
C ALA A 38 1.44 -23.23 -19.93
N HIS A 39 1.96 -24.17 -19.13
CA HIS A 39 3.29 -24.77 -19.30
C HIS A 39 4.41 -23.71 -19.46
N ALA A 40 4.30 -22.59 -18.75
CA ALA A 40 5.20 -21.45 -18.89
C ALA A 40 6.54 -21.71 -18.16
N THR A 41 7.57 -22.06 -18.94
CA THR A 41 8.90 -22.45 -18.42
C THR A 41 9.84 -21.27 -18.16
N ASP A 42 9.66 -20.15 -18.86
CA ASP A 42 10.46 -18.93 -18.71
C ASP A 42 9.63 -17.72 -18.23
N ASP A 43 10.32 -16.66 -17.80
CA ASP A 43 9.67 -15.48 -17.22
C ASP A 43 8.77 -14.74 -18.23
N ARG A 44 9.11 -14.73 -19.51
CA ARG A 44 8.30 -14.09 -20.55
C ARG A 44 7.00 -14.86 -20.75
N ALA A 45 7.06 -16.18 -20.87
CA ALA A 45 5.89 -17.05 -20.97
C ALA A 45 4.99 -16.92 -19.74
N ARG A 46 5.58 -16.82 -18.53
CA ARG A 46 4.82 -16.61 -17.30
C ARG A 46 4.11 -15.26 -17.30
N VAL A 47 4.78 -14.18 -17.69
CA VAL A 47 4.15 -12.85 -17.84
C VAL A 47 2.97 -12.90 -18.80
N ILE A 48 3.14 -13.54 -19.97
CA ILE A 48 2.08 -13.70 -20.97
C ILE A 48 0.89 -14.47 -20.38
N ALA A 49 1.14 -15.61 -19.73
CA ALA A 49 0.10 -16.43 -19.14
C ALA A 49 -0.72 -15.67 -18.09
N LEU A 50 -0.05 -14.92 -17.19
CA LEU A 50 -0.73 -14.13 -16.16
C LEU A 50 -1.53 -12.96 -16.76
N ARG A 51 -0.98 -12.28 -17.77
CA ARG A 51 -1.65 -11.20 -18.51
C ARG A 51 -2.93 -11.72 -19.17
N ASP A 52 -2.82 -12.81 -19.92
CA ASP A 52 -3.92 -13.34 -20.71
C ASP A 52 -5.01 -13.92 -19.81
N TYR A 53 -4.63 -14.59 -18.72
CA TYR A 53 -5.59 -15.00 -17.69
C TYR A 53 -6.42 -13.82 -17.17
N LEU A 54 -5.78 -12.70 -16.82
CA LEU A 54 -6.49 -11.52 -16.32
C LEU A 54 -7.38 -10.89 -17.39
N ARG A 55 -6.91 -10.79 -18.65
CA ARG A 55 -7.71 -10.28 -19.77
C ARG A 55 -8.98 -11.11 -19.99
N THR A 56 -8.90 -12.43 -19.82
CA THR A 56 -10.05 -13.33 -19.96
C THR A 56 -11.00 -13.27 -18.77
N HIS A 57 -10.49 -13.16 -17.55
CA HIS A 57 -11.29 -13.39 -16.34
C HIS A 57 -11.71 -12.11 -15.60
N VAL A 58 -11.13 -10.95 -15.93
CA VAL A 58 -11.42 -9.69 -15.24
C VAL A 58 -11.90 -8.63 -16.22
N ASN A 59 -13.12 -8.14 -16.00
CA ASN A 59 -13.76 -7.14 -16.86
C ASN A 59 -14.20 -5.91 -16.07
N ALA A 60 -14.14 -4.74 -16.71
CA ALA A 60 -14.58 -3.48 -16.10
C ALA A 60 -16.10 -3.23 -16.22
N VAL A 61 -16.84 -4.14 -16.85
CA VAL A 61 -18.27 -3.95 -17.18
C VAL A 61 -19.12 -3.82 -15.93
N GLY A 62 -19.94 -2.75 -15.89
CA GLY A 62 -20.92 -2.51 -14.83
C GLY A 62 -20.34 -2.02 -13.51
N LEU A 63 -19.08 -1.58 -13.48
CA LEU A 63 -18.50 -0.95 -12.29
C LEU A 63 -18.82 0.56 -12.24
N PRO A 64 -19.14 1.11 -11.05
CA PRO A 64 -19.35 2.54 -10.87
C PRO A 64 -18.03 3.32 -10.95
N LEU A 65 -18.05 4.42 -11.72
CA LEU A 65 -16.87 5.27 -11.86
C LEU A 65 -16.55 6.06 -10.58
N GLU A 66 -17.57 6.46 -9.84
CA GLU A 66 -17.48 7.33 -8.66
C GLU A 66 -17.48 6.56 -7.32
N GLY A 67 -17.07 7.24 -6.23
CA GLY A 67 -17.20 6.71 -4.87
C GLY A 67 -16.21 5.61 -4.47
N ARG A 68 -15.13 5.40 -5.24
CA ARG A 68 -14.19 4.31 -4.95
C ARG A 68 -13.35 4.61 -3.69
N PRO A 69 -13.24 3.65 -2.76
CA PRO A 69 -12.49 3.84 -1.52
C PRO A 69 -11.01 4.12 -1.78
N PHE A 70 -10.37 4.80 -0.81
CA PHE A 70 -8.97 5.20 -0.97
C PHE A 70 -8.04 4.00 -1.15
N LEU A 71 -8.29 2.97 -0.33
CA LEU A 71 -7.75 1.63 -0.43
C LEU A 71 -8.69 0.84 -1.36
N ARG A 72 -8.26 0.61 -2.60
CA ARG A 72 -9.04 -0.12 -3.60
C ARG A 72 -9.10 -1.61 -3.28
N ALA A 73 -9.97 -2.33 -3.99
CA ALA A 73 -10.05 -3.80 -3.92
C ALA A 73 -8.67 -4.45 -4.03
N GLY A 74 -8.41 -5.44 -3.17
CA GLY A 74 -7.16 -6.20 -3.21
C GLY A 74 -7.04 -7.04 -4.49
N ALA A 75 -5.84 -7.54 -4.78
CA ALA A 75 -5.62 -8.46 -5.89
C ALA A 75 -6.55 -9.69 -5.80
N ALA A 76 -6.73 -10.23 -4.59
CA ALA A 76 -7.59 -11.37 -4.36
C ALA A 76 -9.07 -11.05 -4.65
N ASP A 77 -9.57 -9.87 -4.26
CA ASP A 77 -10.94 -9.45 -4.54
C ASP A 77 -11.20 -9.26 -6.04
N THR A 78 -10.25 -8.66 -6.75
CA THR A 78 -10.31 -8.53 -8.22
C THR A 78 -10.40 -9.90 -8.88
N LEU A 79 -9.57 -10.85 -8.44
CA LEU A 79 -9.57 -12.22 -8.94
C LEU A 79 -10.84 -13.01 -8.59
N ARG A 80 -11.38 -12.87 -7.37
CA ARG A 80 -12.60 -13.55 -6.93
C ARG A 80 -13.84 -13.02 -7.64
N SER A 81 -13.92 -11.70 -7.80
CA SER A 81 -15.10 -11.04 -8.38
C SER A 81 -15.11 -11.07 -9.91
N GLY A 82 -13.96 -11.25 -10.55
CA GLY A 82 -13.81 -11.08 -12.01
C GLY A 82 -14.06 -9.64 -12.47
N LYS A 83 -13.98 -8.67 -11.55
CA LYS A 83 -14.28 -7.26 -11.82
C LYS A 83 -13.12 -6.36 -11.40
N GLY A 84 -12.73 -5.45 -12.28
CA GLY A 84 -11.70 -4.46 -11.98
C GLY A 84 -11.46 -3.50 -13.14
N TYR A 85 -11.02 -2.28 -12.81
CA TYR A 85 -10.50 -1.33 -13.81
C TYR A 85 -9.02 -1.57 -14.08
N CYS A 86 -8.43 -0.90 -15.08
CA CYS A 86 -7.02 -1.04 -15.44
C CYS A 86 -6.06 -1.01 -14.23
N GLY A 87 -6.29 -0.12 -13.26
CA GLY A 87 -5.48 -0.07 -12.04
C GLY A 87 -5.63 -1.28 -11.11
N ASP A 88 -6.83 -1.85 -11.01
CA ASP A 88 -7.11 -3.02 -10.17
C ASP A 88 -6.60 -4.31 -10.85
N VAL A 89 -6.78 -4.42 -12.16
CA VAL A 89 -6.21 -5.53 -12.96
C VAL A 89 -4.69 -5.49 -12.92
N THR A 90 -4.08 -4.31 -13.05
CA THR A 90 -2.63 -4.11 -12.89
C THR A 90 -2.15 -4.50 -11.50
N ARG A 91 -2.90 -4.17 -10.44
CA ARG A 91 -2.58 -4.62 -9.06
C ARG A 91 -2.55 -6.14 -9.01
N ALA A 92 -3.60 -6.78 -9.50
CA ALA A 92 -3.69 -8.23 -9.52
C ALA A 92 -2.49 -8.84 -10.27
N PHE A 93 -2.15 -8.31 -11.44
CA PHE A 93 -0.98 -8.74 -12.20
C PHE A 93 0.32 -8.63 -11.39
N VAL A 94 0.60 -7.48 -10.79
CA VAL A 94 1.84 -7.24 -10.02
C VAL A 94 1.96 -8.23 -8.85
N VAL A 95 0.88 -8.48 -8.11
CA VAL A 95 0.89 -9.41 -6.97
C VAL A 95 0.97 -10.87 -7.43
N MET A 96 0.34 -11.22 -8.56
CA MET A 96 0.48 -12.55 -9.17
C MET A 96 1.90 -12.81 -9.67
N ALA A 97 2.51 -11.83 -10.34
CA ALA A 97 3.88 -11.88 -10.84
C ALA A 97 4.87 -12.12 -9.70
N ASP A 98 4.76 -11.34 -8.61
CA ASP A 98 5.55 -11.51 -7.39
C ASP A 98 5.41 -12.92 -6.80
N ALA A 99 4.20 -13.50 -6.82
CA ALA A 99 3.94 -14.83 -6.30
C ALA A 99 4.62 -15.98 -7.10
N VAL A 100 5.02 -15.71 -8.35
CA VAL A 100 5.78 -16.63 -9.22
C VAL A 100 7.22 -16.17 -9.45
N GLY A 101 7.71 -15.21 -8.65
CA GLY A 101 9.10 -14.76 -8.66
C GLY A 101 9.44 -13.71 -9.73
N ILE A 102 8.44 -13.10 -10.35
CA ILE A 102 8.64 -12.08 -11.38
C ILE A 102 8.50 -10.70 -10.74
N ARG A 103 9.56 -9.89 -10.87
CA ARG A 103 9.52 -8.50 -10.40
C ARG A 103 8.68 -7.67 -11.35
N ALA A 104 7.64 -7.05 -10.82
CA ALA A 104 6.79 -6.13 -11.56
C ALA A 104 6.41 -4.90 -10.74
N GLN A 105 6.11 -3.80 -11.42
CA GLN A 105 5.64 -2.56 -10.81
C GLN A 105 4.57 -1.86 -11.61
N ARG A 106 3.73 -1.09 -10.93
CA ARG A 106 2.69 -0.29 -11.59
C ARG A 106 3.33 0.93 -12.25
N ILE A 107 2.92 1.20 -13.49
CA ILE A 107 3.18 2.44 -14.21
C ILE A 107 1.84 3.11 -14.54
N ASN A 108 1.70 4.38 -14.19
CA ASN A 108 0.56 5.21 -14.59
C ASN A 108 0.99 5.98 -15.84
N LEU A 109 0.31 5.73 -16.96
CA LEU A 109 0.51 6.45 -18.21
C LEU A 109 -0.47 7.64 -18.26
N SER A 110 0.03 8.77 -18.74
CA SER A 110 -0.75 9.99 -18.92
C SER A 110 -0.51 10.62 -20.29
N GLY A 111 -1.41 11.51 -20.66
CA GLY A 111 -1.49 12.21 -21.93
C GLY A 111 -2.94 12.47 -22.28
N THR A 112 -3.28 12.33 -23.56
CA THR A 112 -4.67 12.41 -24.03
C THR A 112 -5.52 11.24 -23.50
N ALA A 113 -4.87 10.11 -23.19
CA ALA A 113 -5.45 9.00 -22.46
C ALA A 113 -4.83 8.84 -21.06
N GLN A 114 -5.59 8.29 -20.12
CA GLN A 114 -5.10 7.90 -18.80
C GLN A 114 -5.18 6.38 -18.71
N HIS A 115 -4.06 5.72 -18.44
CA HIS A 115 -4.03 4.27 -18.36
C HIS A 115 -3.09 3.78 -17.26
N VAL A 116 -3.33 2.58 -16.77
CA VAL A 116 -2.50 1.97 -15.74
C VAL A 116 -2.11 0.59 -16.22
N VAL A 117 -0.80 0.36 -16.26
CA VAL A 117 -0.17 -0.88 -16.74
C VAL A 117 0.87 -1.36 -15.73
N ALA A 118 1.32 -2.60 -15.90
CA ALA A 118 2.49 -3.08 -15.18
C ALA A 118 3.74 -2.96 -16.07
N GLU A 119 4.89 -2.81 -15.45
CA GLU A 119 6.21 -3.06 -16.04
C GLU A 119 6.78 -4.30 -15.36
N ALA A 120 7.16 -5.31 -16.14
CA ALA A 120 7.64 -6.59 -15.63
C ALA A 120 9.03 -6.92 -16.19
N HIS A 121 9.87 -7.52 -15.34
CA HIS A 121 11.16 -8.06 -15.75
C HIS A 121 10.97 -9.41 -16.44
N VAL A 122 11.37 -9.53 -17.70
CA VAL A 122 11.34 -10.77 -18.49
C VAL A 122 12.78 -11.21 -18.79
N GLY A 123 13.45 -11.78 -17.79
CA GLY A 123 14.86 -12.14 -17.85
C GLY A 123 15.79 -11.11 -17.20
N ALA A 124 17.10 -11.23 -17.45
CA ALA A 124 18.12 -10.54 -16.65
C ALA A 124 18.18 -9.01 -16.84
N ARG A 125 17.78 -8.50 -18.01
CA ARG A 125 17.95 -7.08 -18.39
C ARG A 125 16.81 -6.52 -19.23
N GLU A 126 15.71 -7.24 -19.36
CA GLU A 126 14.59 -6.83 -20.20
C GLU A 126 13.39 -6.49 -19.31
N GLU A 127 12.87 -5.27 -19.50
CA GLU A 127 11.64 -4.81 -18.88
C GLU A 127 10.62 -4.55 -19.98
N VAL A 128 9.41 -5.07 -19.79
CA VAL A 128 8.31 -4.92 -20.74
C VAL A 128 7.07 -4.37 -20.06
N ILE A 129 6.31 -3.58 -20.81
CA ILE A 129 4.98 -3.13 -20.40
C ILE A 129 3.99 -4.25 -20.63
N VAL A 130 3.19 -4.49 -19.60
CA VAL A 130 2.16 -5.51 -19.53
C VAL A 130 0.84 -4.82 -19.22
N ASP A 131 0.01 -4.73 -20.25
CA ASP A 131 -1.37 -4.27 -20.09
C ASP A 131 -2.31 -5.48 -19.94
N ALA A 132 -2.68 -5.77 -18.70
CA ALA A 132 -3.56 -6.88 -18.38
C ALA A 132 -5.06 -6.55 -18.51
N SER A 133 -5.45 -5.31 -18.84
CA SER A 133 -6.86 -4.94 -18.93
C SER A 133 -7.55 -5.49 -20.18
N ASN A 134 -8.88 -5.62 -20.10
CA ASN A 134 -9.74 -5.98 -21.23
C ASN A 134 -10.80 -4.89 -21.48
N PRO A 135 -10.82 -4.23 -22.65
CA PRO A 135 -9.83 -4.35 -23.72
C PRO A 135 -8.45 -3.77 -23.32
N PRO A 136 -7.35 -4.26 -23.91
CA PRO A 136 -6.03 -3.66 -23.71
C PRO A 136 -5.85 -2.41 -24.59
N ALA A 137 -5.17 -1.40 -24.06
CA ALA A 137 -4.63 -0.29 -24.83
C ALA A 137 -3.28 -0.65 -25.47
N ILE A 138 -2.52 -1.56 -24.84
CA ILE A 138 -1.23 -2.06 -25.33
C ILE A 138 -1.33 -3.58 -25.47
N VAL A 139 -1.43 -4.08 -26.71
CA VAL A 139 -1.69 -5.49 -26.96
C VAL A 139 -0.47 -6.35 -26.63
N ASP A 140 0.70 -5.95 -27.15
CA ASP A 140 1.94 -6.72 -27.10
C ASP A 140 2.83 -6.35 -25.91
N LEU A 141 3.81 -7.21 -25.64
CA LEU A 141 4.84 -6.92 -24.66
C LEU A 141 5.91 -6.04 -25.31
N GLU A 142 5.85 -4.75 -25.01
CA GLU A 142 6.74 -3.73 -25.58
C GLU A 142 7.48 -2.99 -24.46
N PRO A 143 8.74 -2.56 -24.68
CA PRO A 143 9.43 -1.69 -23.73
C PRO A 143 8.69 -0.37 -23.51
N LEU A 144 8.85 0.23 -22.32
CA LEU A 144 8.23 1.51 -21.97
C LEU A 144 8.56 2.62 -22.98
N PHE A 145 9.80 2.66 -23.48
CA PHE A 145 10.19 3.68 -24.47
C PHE A 145 9.38 3.59 -25.78
N THR A 146 8.97 2.39 -26.19
CA THR A 146 8.14 2.18 -27.38
C THR A 146 6.72 2.64 -27.13
N VAL A 147 6.17 2.34 -25.95
CA VAL A 147 4.85 2.79 -25.51
C VAL A 147 4.77 4.32 -25.46
N MET A 148 5.82 5.00 -24.98
CA MET A 148 5.88 6.46 -24.90
C MET A 148 6.06 7.17 -26.26
N ARG A 149 6.22 6.44 -27.36
CA ARG A 149 6.20 7.02 -28.72
C ARG A 149 4.79 7.12 -29.29
N ARG A 150 3.80 6.54 -28.61
CA ARG A 150 2.41 6.57 -29.04
C ARG A 150 1.80 7.93 -28.72
N PRO A 151 0.98 8.51 -29.61
CA PRO A 151 0.44 9.87 -29.43
C PRO A 151 -0.52 10.01 -28.23
N GLU A 152 -1.02 8.89 -27.69
CA GLU A 152 -1.93 8.87 -26.56
C GLU A 152 -1.23 9.18 -25.23
N PHE A 153 0.09 8.97 -25.16
CA PHE A 153 0.87 9.03 -23.93
C PHE A 153 2.05 10.00 -24.08
N ASP A 154 2.14 10.98 -23.18
CA ASP A 154 3.20 11.98 -23.15
C ASP A 154 4.00 11.99 -21.83
N ASP A 155 3.52 11.30 -20.79
CA ASP A 155 4.17 11.21 -19.50
C ASP A 155 3.83 9.90 -18.78
N TYR A 156 4.64 9.52 -17.79
CA TYR A 156 4.43 8.35 -16.96
C TYR A 156 4.98 8.51 -15.54
N TYR A 157 4.37 7.79 -14.58
CA TYR A 157 4.80 7.81 -13.18
C TYR A 157 4.59 6.46 -12.48
N THR A 158 5.59 6.00 -11.72
CA THR A 158 5.41 4.84 -10.82
C THR A 158 4.54 5.20 -9.62
N LEU A 159 4.76 6.39 -9.05
CA LEU A 159 3.96 6.92 -7.94
C LEU A 159 2.80 7.75 -8.49
N ASN A 160 1.60 7.59 -7.92
CA ASN A 160 0.42 8.34 -8.37
C ASN A 160 0.49 9.82 -7.90
N LEU A 161 1.33 10.62 -8.55
CA LEU A 161 1.55 12.04 -8.25
C LEU A 161 0.29 12.89 -8.46
N LYS A 162 -0.61 12.45 -9.36
CA LYS A 162 -1.90 13.10 -9.60
C LYS A 162 -2.77 13.12 -8.35
N ARG A 163 -2.77 12.02 -7.59
CA ARG A 163 -3.48 11.95 -6.31
C ARG A 163 -2.89 12.90 -5.26
N LEU A 164 -1.58 13.15 -5.33
CA LEU A 164 -0.88 14.08 -4.44
C LEU A 164 -0.96 15.53 -4.93
N ARG A 165 -1.57 15.80 -6.09
CA ARG A 165 -1.59 17.12 -6.75
C ARG A 165 -0.18 17.68 -7.01
N MET A 166 0.80 16.81 -7.21
CA MET A 166 2.22 17.15 -7.42
C MET A 166 2.70 16.95 -8.87
N THR A 167 1.79 16.80 -9.83
CA THR A 167 2.13 16.55 -11.24
C THR A 167 2.89 17.68 -11.92
N TRP A 168 2.89 18.89 -11.33
CA TRP A 168 3.64 20.03 -11.87
C TRP A 168 5.14 19.99 -11.51
N LEU A 169 5.54 19.20 -10.50
CA LEU A 169 6.91 19.20 -9.97
C LEU A 169 7.85 18.28 -10.74
N VAL A 170 7.33 17.17 -11.29
CA VAL A 170 8.16 16.12 -11.90
C VAL A 170 7.39 15.52 -13.07
N THR A 171 8.06 15.43 -14.22
CA THR A 171 7.63 14.63 -15.36
C THR A 171 8.54 13.39 -15.46
N HIS A 172 8.03 12.28 -15.98
CA HIS A 172 8.75 11.03 -16.24
C HIS A 172 9.40 10.42 -14.99
N LEU A 173 8.65 10.31 -13.89
CA LEU A 173 9.17 9.77 -12.63
C LEU A 173 9.05 8.24 -12.58
N LYS A 174 10.14 7.55 -12.93
CA LYS A 174 10.32 6.13 -12.61
C LYS A 174 11.10 5.98 -11.30
N VAL A 175 10.49 5.33 -10.30
CA VAL A 175 11.20 4.91 -9.09
C VAL A 175 11.15 3.39 -9.07
N ASP A 176 12.31 2.74 -9.15
CA ASP A 176 12.39 1.29 -8.91
C ASP A 176 12.19 1.03 -7.42
N LEU A 177 11.00 0.54 -7.07
CA LEU A 177 10.67 0.18 -5.70
C LEU A 177 11.19 -1.21 -5.33
N GLY A 178 11.69 -1.99 -6.30
CA GLY A 178 12.13 -3.36 -6.11
C GLY A 178 11.07 -4.20 -5.40
N PRO A 179 11.43 -4.95 -4.33
CA PRO A 179 10.47 -5.74 -3.55
C PRO A 179 9.34 -4.92 -2.91
N LEU A 180 9.50 -3.61 -2.72
CA LEU A 180 8.45 -2.77 -2.14
C LEU A 180 7.30 -2.53 -3.12
N SER A 181 7.52 -2.70 -4.42
CA SER A 181 6.47 -2.54 -5.44
C SER A 181 5.26 -3.42 -5.13
N SER A 182 5.48 -4.74 -5.03
CA SER A 182 4.42 -5.71 -4.75
C SER A 182 3.81 -5.51 -3.36
N TRP A 183 4.60 -5.03 -2.39
CA TRP A 183 4.11 -4.72 -1.05
C TRP A 183 3.11 -3.54 -1.04
N THR A 184 3.41 -2.46 -1.78
CA THR A 184 2.50 -1.30 -1.87
C THR A 184 1.19 -1.60 -2.60
N GLU A 185 1.16 -2.69 -3.39
CA GLU A 185 -0.02 -3.18 -4.08
C GLU A 185 -0.93 -4.07 -3.20
N ARG A 186 -0.57 -4.29 -1.93
CA ARG A 186 -1.31 -5.13 -0.98
C ARG A 186 -1.98 -4.26 0.10
N PRO A 187 -3.28 -3.91 -0.05
CA PRO A 187 -3.93 -2.95 0.84
C PRO A 187 -3.99 -3.42 2.30
N HIS A 188 -4.15 -4.72 2.55
CA HIS A 188 -4.14 -5.30 3.89
C HIS A 188 -2.74 -5.25 4.53
N ALA A 189 -1.67 -5.55 3.77
CA ALA A 189 -0.30 -5.40 4.26
C ALA A 189 0.02 -3.95 4.66
N VAL A 190 -0.35 -2.98 3.83
CA VAL A 190 -0.15 -1.55 4.11
C VAL A 190 -0.97 -1.12 5.33
N SER A 191 -2.23 -1.54 5.42
CA SER A 191 -3.10 -1.20 6.54
C SER A 191 -2.59 -1.79 7.86
N ALA A 192 -2.15 -3.05 7.84
CA ALA A 192 -1.52 -3.70 9.00
C ALA A 192 -0.29 -2.92 9.47
N PHE A 193 0.59 -2.52 8.55
CA PHE A 193 1.77 -1.73 8.88
C PHE A 193 1.41 -0.38 9.51
N LEU A 194 0.45 0.36 8.95
CA LEU A 194 0.01 1.63 9.52
C LEU A 194 -0.60 1.48 10.91
N CYS A 195 -1.39 0.43 11.14
CA CYS A 195 -1.95 0.10 12.44
C CYS A 195 -0.87 -0.22 13.48
N PHE A 196 0.11 -1.06 13.15
CA PHE A 196 1.22 -1.37 14.05
C PHE A 196 2.11 -0.15 14.30
N LEU A 197 2.39 0.64 13.27
CA LEU A 197 3.16 1.88 13.40
C LEU A 197 2.47 2.85 14.36
N LEU A 198 1.16 3.04 14.24
CA LEU A 198 0.38 3.87 15.15
C LEU A 198 0.46 3.34 16.59
N ALA A 199 0.32 2.03 16.80
CA ALA A 199 0.42 1.41 18.12
C ALA A 199 1.79 1.68 18.76
N VAL A 200 2.87 1.51 17.99
CA VAL A 200 4.25 1.76 18.45
C VAL A 200 4.47 3.23 18.77
N LEU A 201 4.04 4.16 17.90
CA LEU A 201 4.22 5.60 18.12
C LEU A 201 3.50 6.09 19.38
N VAL A 202 2.25 5.64 19.59
CA VAL A 202 1.49 6.02 20.79
C VAL A 202 2.11 5.40 22.05
N ALA A 203 2.52 4.13 22.00
CA ALA A 203 3.20 3.48 23.12
C ALA A 203 4.53 4.18 23.47
N ALA A 204 5.32 4.54 22.46
CA ALA A 204 6.57 5.28 22.64
C ALA A 204 6.33 6.66 23.26
N ALA A 205 5.30 7.39 22.82
CA ALA A 205 4.94 8.68 23.41
C ALA A 205 4.50 8.56 24.88
N ILE A 206 3.73 7.52 25.24
CA ILE A 206 3.37 7.23 26.63
C ILE A 206 4.62 6.92 27.46
N GLY A 207 5.49 6.04 26.95
CA GLY A 207 6.74 5.65 27.61
C GLY A 207 7.68 6.83 27.84
N LEU A 208 7.87 7.68 26.83
CA LEU A 208 8.67 8.90 26.93
C LEU A 208 8.10 9.85 27.98
N ARG A 209 6.78 10.06 28.00
CA ARG A 209 6.12 10.89 29.02
C ARG A 209 6.33 10.34 30.43
N ALA A 210 6.21 9.01 30.61
CA ALA A 210 6.44 8.36 31.89
C ALA A 210 7.90 8.50 32.35
N LEU A 211 8.85 8.30 31.44
CA LEU A 211 10.28 8.46 31.69
C LEU A 211 10.62 9.91 32.09
N VAL A 212 10.12 10.90 31.34
CA VAL A 212 10.32 12.32 31.67
C VAL A 212 9.76 12.65 33.06
N ARG A 213 8.55 12.17 33.38
CA ARG A 213 7.95 12.37 34.71
C ARG A 213 8.78 11.73 35.81
N TRP A 214 9.27 10.50 35.60
CA TRP A 214 10.13 9.81 36.56
C TRP A 214 11.45 10.57 36.79
N LEU A 215 12.11 11.04 35.72
CA LEU A 215 13.34 11.82 35.80
C LEU A 215 13.14 13.15 36.54
N LEU A 216 12.05 13.86 36.26
CA LEU A 216 11.70 15.10 36.95
C LEU A 216 11.45 14.85 38.44
N HIS A 217 10.69 13.81 38.78
CA HIS A 217 10.41 13.47 40.17
C HIS A 217 11.69 13.11 40.95
N ARG A 218 12.61 12.36 40.32
CA ARG A 218 13.93 12.04 40.91
C ARG A 218 14.78 13.28 41.20
N ARG A 219 14.59 14.37 40.45
CA ARG A 219 15.27 15.66 40.66
C ARG A 219 14.56 16.56 41.67
N GLY A 220 13.51 16.08 42.33
CA GLY A 220 12.70 16.87 43.28
C GLY A 220 11.66 17.77 42.62
N TRP A 221 11.45 17.67 41.30
CA TRP A 221 10.44 18.47 40.61
C TRP A 221 9.08 17.79 40.76
N VAL A 222 8.18 18.43 41.49
CA VAL A 222 6.78 17.98 41.62
C VAL A 222 5.94 18.74 40.61
N HIS A 223 5.29 18.01 39.71
CA HIS A 223 4.38 18.61 38.73
C HIS A 223 3.19 19.26 39.46
N VAL A 224 2.80 20.49 39.08
CA VAL A 224 1.73 21.27 39.75
C VAL A 224 0.40 20.50 39.85
N SER A 225 0.08 19.66 38.86
CA SER A 225 -1.11 18.80 38.88
C SER A 225 -1.12 17.73 39.98
N ASN A 226 0.02 17.43 40.59
CA ASN A 226 0.10 16.52 41.74
C ASN A 226 -0.03 17.24 43.08
N GLN A 227 -0.07 18.58 43.11
CA GLN A 227 -0.20 19.33 44.36
C GLN A 227 -1.54 19.04 45.05
N GLN A 228 -2.63 18.87 44.28
CA GLN A 228 -3.93 18.44 44.86
C GLN A 228 -3.85 17.06 45.52
N ALA A 229 -3.25 16.07 44.84
CA ALA A 229 -3.08 14.72 45.42
C ALA A 229 -2.11 14.68 46.62
N LEU A 230 -1.17 15.63 46.70
CA LEU A 230 -0.26 15.77 47.84
C LEU A 230 -0.91 16.53 49.01
N ALA A 231 -1.77 17.52 48.71
CA ALA A 231 -2.60 18.22 49.68
C ALA A 231 -3.62 17.26 50.32
N GLU A 232 -4.27 16.41 49.53
CA GLU A 232 -5.17 15.35 50.02
C GLU A 232 -4.46 14.34 50.94
N ARG A 233 -3.13 14.17 50.79
CA ARG A 233 -2.31 13.31 51.65
C ARG A 233 -1.70 14.03 52.85
N GLY A 234 -2.02 15.31 53.07
CA GLY A 234 -1.51 16.12 54.19
C GLY A 234 -0.01 16.43 54.10
N LEU A 235 0.60 16.26 52.92
CA LEU A 235 2.04 16.45 52.71
C LEU A 235 2.40 17.88 52.29
N VAL A 236 1.40 18.73 52.01
CA VAL A 236 1.56 20.16 51.70
C VAL A 236 0.43 20.95 52.39
N PRO A 237 0.71 22.04 53.13
CA PRO A 237 -0.32 22.85 53.77
C PRO A 237 -1.24 23.52 52.73
N VAL A 238 -2.55 23.42 52.95
CA VAL A 238 -3.60 23.83 52.01
C VAL A 238 -3.75 25.36 51.89
N ASP A 239 -3.17 26.13 52.81
CA ASP A 239 -3.54 27.54 53.03
C ASP A 239 -2.57 28.58 52.47
N SER A 240 -1.87 28.30 51.37
CA SER A 240 -1.10 29.35 50.69
C SER A 240 -2.02 30.13 49.74
N PRO A 241 -2.40 31.40 50.03
CA PRO A 241 -3.24 32.17 49.12
C PRO A 241 -2.54 32.33 47.76
N PRO A 242 -3.29 32.35 46.64
CA PRO A 242 -2.70 32.56 45.33
C PRO A 242 -2.05 33.94 45.31
N CYS A 243 -0.74 33.99 45.08
CA CYS A 243 -0.05 35.25 44.77
C CYS A 243 -0.71 35.84 43.52
N SER A 244 -1.37 36.98 43.69
CA SER A 244 -1.92 37.78 42.60
C SER A 244 -0.78 38.32 41.73
N THR A 245 -0.76 37.92 40.46
CA THR A 245 -0.08 38.62 39.36
C THR A 245 -1.02 38.70 38.18
#